data_AF-A0A0M3J5V5-F1
#
_entry.id   AF-A0A0M3J5V5-F1
#
_cell.length_a   1.000
_cell.length_b   1.000
_cell.length_c   1.000
_cell.angle_alpha   90.00
_cell.angle_beta   90.00
_cell.angle_gamma   90.00
#
_symmetry.space_group_name_H-M   'P 1'
#
loop_
_entity.id
_entity.type
_entity.pdbx_description
1 polymer ?
#
loop_
_entity_poly.entity_id
_entity_poly.type
_entity_poly.pdbx_seq_one_letter_code
_entity_poly.pdbx_strand_id
1 'polypeptide(L)'
;LLAWNYVIELHDHDAADKAANNHTSSGTSIENFNPRPFDLSTMTLEKDMTAAAEKMAEHSHNVWAKKVFNDLATKGGNMPIPLVPWDLLTDFERRKDRFRAAEILKFLQYHGYRVC
;
A
#
# COMPACT_ATOMS: atom_id res chain seq x y z
N LEU A 1 0.84 0.84 10.14
CA LEU A 1 1.94 -0.07 10.55
C LEU A 1 2.36 0.17 11.99
N LEU A 2 2.99 1.29 12.33
CA LEU A 2 3.38 1.61 13.73
C LEU A 2 2.21 1.57 14.72
N ALA A 3 1.04 2.08 14.32
CA ALA A 3 -0.18 2.02 15.14
C ALA A 3 -0.67 0.58 15.45
N TRP A 4 -0.21 -0.41 14.69
CA TRP A 4 -0.47 -1.84 14.94
C TRP A 4 0.76 -2.56 15.48
N ASN A 5 1.76 -1.82 15.97
CA ASN A 5 2.96 -2.34 16.60
C ASN A 5 3.86 -3.16 15.65
N TYR A 6 3.76 -2.92 14.34
CA TYR A 6 4.75 -3.43 13.38
C TYR A 6 6.04 -2.61 13.47
N VAL A 7 7.17 -3.31 13.39
CA VAL A 7 8.51 -2.75 13.30
C VAL A 7 8.99 -2.86 11.85
N ILE A 8 9.68 -1.83 11.37
CA ILE A 8 10.29 -1.81 10.03
C ILE A 8 11.80 -1.87 10.23
N GLU A 9 12.41 -2.96 9.79
CA GLU A 9 13.85 -3.21 10.00
C GLU A 9 14.53 -3.51 8.67
N LEU A 10 15.77 -3.06 8.53
CA LEU A 10 16.61 -3.44 7.41
C LEU A 10 17.04 -4.90 7.62
N HIS A 11 16.62 -5.78 6.71
CA HIS A 11 16.83 -7.22 6.80
C HIS A 11 17.80 -7.73 5.74
N ASP A 12 17.74 -7.18 4.53
CA ASP A 12 18.59 -7.55 3.40
C ASP A 12 19.40 -6.34 2.92
N HIS A 13 20.65 -6.25 3.41
CA HIS A 13 21.58 -5.18 3.04
C HIS A 13 21.99 -5.24 1.56
N ASP A 14 22.13 -6.43 0.98
CA ASP A 14 22.51 -6.60 -0.42
C ASP A 14 21.38 -6.11 -1.35
N ALA A 15 20.13 -6.42 -1.01
CA ALA A 15 18.96 -5.90 -1.71
C ALA A 15 18.88 -4.37 -1.60
N ALA A 16 19.12 -3.82 -0.41
CA ALA A 16 19.13 -2.38 -0.19
C ALA A 16 20.19 -1.67 -1.04
N ASP A 17 21.42 -2.20 -1.09
CA ASP A 17 22.51 -1.66 -1.89
C ASP A 17 22.20 -1.74 -3.39
N LYS A 18 21.65 -2.87 -3.86
CA LYS A 18 21.20 -3.01 -5.26
C LYS A 18 20.09 -2.01 -5.60
N ALA A 19 19.11 -1.85 -4.72
CA ALA A 19 18.00 -0.92 -4.93
C ALA A 19 18.48 0.54 -4.95
N ALA A 20 19.44 0.90 -4.10
CA ALA A 20 20.09 2.22 -4.10
C ALA A 20 20.86 2.48 -5.41
N ASN A 21 21.61 1.48 -5.89
CA ASN A 21 22.38 1.59 -7.14
C ASN A 21 21.47 1.65 -8.39
N ASN A 22 20.29 1.05 -8.34
CA ASN A 22 19.32 1.09 -9.43
C ASN A 22 18.48 2.37 -9.47
N HIS A 23 18.61 3.26 -8.47
CA HIS A 23 17.85 4.51 -8.43
C HIS A 23 18.38 5.52 -9.46
N THR A 24 17.68 5.64 -10.59
CA THR A 24 17.94 6.69 -11.57
C THR A 24 17.09 7.92 -11.27
N SER A 25 17.71 9.04 -10.95
CA SER A 25 16.97 10.30 -10.74
C SER A 25 16.26 10.70 -12.02
N SER A 26 14.95 10.95 -11.92
CA SER A 26 14.23 11.72 -12.93
C SER A 26 14.66 13.18 -12.85
N GLY A 27 14.58 13.89 -13.97
CA GLY A 27 14.81 15.33 -13.96
C GLY A 27 13.75 16.07 -13.16
N THR A 28 14.11 17.24 -12.65
CA THR A 28 13.28 18.05 -11.75
C THR A 28 12.40 19.07 -12.47
N SER A 29 12.49 19.18 -13.80
CA SER A 29 11.64 20.03 -14.64
C SER A 29 10.70 19.20 -15.49
N ILE A 30 9.64 19.83 -15.99
CA ILE A 30 8.66 19.17 -16.88
C ILE A 30 9.34 18.61 -18.13
N GLU A 31 10.36 19.30 -18.66
CA GLU A 31 11.05 18.94 -19.90
C GLU A 31 11.98 17.73 -19.74
N ASN A 32 12.41 17.40 -18.53
CA ASN A 32 13.30 16.27 -18.24
C ASN A 32 12.71 15.25 -17.24
N PHE A 33 11.41 15.34 -16.97
CA PHE A 33 10.67 14.39 -16.13
C PHE A 33 10.55 13.04 -16.84
N ASN A 34 11.39 12.08 -16.44
CA ASN A 34 11.37 10.71 -16.95
C ASN A 34 11.39 9.72 -15.76
N PRO A 35 10.23 9.49 -15.11
CA PRO A 35 10.11 8.52 -14.02
C PRO A 35 10.40 7.11 -14.55
N ARG A 36 11.27 6.39 -13.85
CA ARG A 36 11.52 4.98 -14.10
C ARG A 36 10.94 4.17 -12.94
N PRO A 37 9.66 3.78 -13.02
CA PRO A 37 9.07 2.96 -11.97
C PRO A 37 9.78 1.62 -11.87
N PHE A 38 9.96 1.12 -10.65
CA PHE A 38 10.46 -0.22 -10.42
C PHE A 38 9.39 -1.26 -10.77
N ASP A 39 9.77 -2.31 -11.50
CA ASP A 39 8.89 -3.42 -11.79
C ASP A 39 8.84 -4.39 -10.60
N LEU A 40 7.73 -4.37 -9.87
CA LEU A 40 7.47 -5.24 -8.71
C LEU A 40 6.53 -6.41 -9.06
N SER A 41 6.22 -6.62 -10.34
CA SER A 41 5.20 -7.59 -10.79
C SER A 41 5.59 -9.04 -10.47
N THR A 42 6.87 -9.38 -10.55
CA THR A 42 7.42 -10.71 -10.29
C THR A 42 7.74 -10.95 -8.81
N MET A 43 7.67 -9.90 -7.99
CA MET A 43 8.02 -9.97 -6.59
C MET A 43 6.87 -10.54 -5.76
N THR A 44 7.21 -11.50 -4.89
CA THR A 44 6.27 -12.09 -3.92
C THR A 44 6.58 -11.56 -2.53
N LEU A 45 5.52 -11.15 -1.81
CA LEU A 45 5.64 -10.70 -0.43
C LEU A 45 5.96 -11.85 0.50
N GLU A 46 6.79 -11.57 1.49
CA GLU A 46 6.96 -12.48 2.62
C GLU A 46 5.64 -12.71 3.36
N LYS A 47 5.52 -13.91 3.94
CA LYS A 47 4.29 -14.35 4.61
C LYS A 47 3.87 -13.40 5.74
N ASP A 48 4.84 -12.93 6.52
CA ASP A 48 4.59 -12.06 7.67
C ASP A 48 4.12 -10.67 7.21
N MET A 49 4.66 -10.18 6.09
CA MET A 49 4.26 -8.92 5.47
C MET A 49 2.87 -9.00 4.81
N THR A 50 2.41 -10.20 4.43
CA THR A 50 1.07 -10.41 3.87
C THR A 50 -0.03 -10.04 4.88
N ALA A 51 0.17 -10.36 6.17
CA ALA A 51 -0.78 -9.97 7.22
C ALA A 51 -0.78 -8.45 7.47
N ALA A 52 0.38 -7.81 7.35
CA ALA A 52 0.48 -6.35 7.42
C ALA A 52 -0.24 -5.68 6.25
N ALA A 53 -0.14 -6.24 5.03
CA ALA A 53 -0.85 -5.76 3.85
C ALA A 53 -2.38 -5.80 4.04
N GLU A 54 -2.92 -6.89 4.58
CA GLU A 54 -4.36 -7.01 4.80
C GLU A 54 -4.88 -5.95 5.78
N LYS A 55 -4.16 -5.73 6.90
CA LYS A 55 -4.52 -4.65 7.85
C LYS A 55 -4.43 -3.27 7.22
N MET A 56 -3.44 -3.02 6.36
CA MET A 56 -3.32 -1.76 5.62
C MET A 56 -4.49 -1.56 4.65
N ALA A 57 -4.91 -2.61 3.95
CA ALA A 57 -6.04 -2.57 3.02
C ALA A 57 -7.35 -2.31 3.76
N GLU A 58 -7.61 -3.01 4.86
CA GLU A 58 -8.76 -2.78 5.74
C GLU A 58 -8.80 -1.33 6.26
N HIS A 59 -7.64 -0.81 6.69
CA HIS A 59 -7.59 0.56 7.19
C HIS A 59 -7.85 1.62 6.10
N SER A 60 -7.36 1.39 4.88
CA SER A 60 -7.68 2.24 3.72
C SER A 60 -9.20 2.32 3.53
N HIS A 61 -9.88 1.17 3.58
CA HIS A 61 -11.34 1.10 3.51
C HIS A 61 -12.01 1.85 4.66
N ASN A 62 -11.55 1.67 5.90
CA ASN A 62 -12.11 2.33 7.08
C ASN A 62 -11.96 3.87 7.01
N VAL A 63 -10.83 4.38 6.52
CA VAL A 63 -10.60 5.82 6.31
C VAL A 63 -11.54 6.36 5.24
N TRP A 64 -11.68 5.65 4.12
CA TRP A 64 -12.65 6.01 3.07
C TRP A 64 -14.09 6.01 3.62
N ALA A 65 -14.49 4.94 4.31
CA ALA A 65 -15.82 4.78 4.88
C ALA A 65 -16.15 5.93 5.84
N LYS A 66 -15.23 6.27 6.74
CA LYS A 66 -15.38 7.41 7.66
C LYS A 66 -15.60 8.72 6.91
N LYS A 67 -14.86 8.96 5.82
CA LYS A 67 -15.03 10.16 4.99
C LYS A 67 -16.43 10.19 4.34
N VAL A 68 -16.86 9.07 3.77
CA VAL A 68 -18.19 8.93 3.16
C VAL A 68 -19.31 9.17 4.17
N PHE A 69 -19.20 8.59 5.38
CA PHE A 69 -20.18 8.84 6.45
C PHE A 69 -20.27 10.33 6.79
N ASN A 70 -19.13 11.03 6.90
CA ASN A 70 -19.10 12.46 7.18
C ASN A 70 -19.71 13.29 6.04
N ASP A 71 -19.39 12.95 4.79
CA ASP A 71 -19.95 13.62 3.62
C ASP A 71 -21.47 13.43 3.53
N LEU A 72 -21.99 12.24 3.85
CA LEU A 72 -23.43 11.99 3.86
C LEU A 72 -24.15 12.67 5.02
N ALA A 73 -23.54 12.73 6.20
CA ALA A 73 -24.08 13.46 7.34
C ALA A 73 -24.19 14.97 7.06
N THR A 74 -23.30 15.52 6.23
CA THR A 74 -23.27 16.96 5.93
C THR A 74 -24.05 17.35 4.68
N LYS A 75 -24.05 16.51 3.64
CA LYS A 75 -24.63 16.83 2.32
C LYS A 75 -25.86 16.00 1.98
N GLY A 76 -26.13 14.92 2.73
CA GLY A 76 -27.09 13.90 2.34
C GLY A 76 -26.64 13.12 1.10
N GLY A 77 -27.51 12.23 0.61
CA GLY A 77 -27.26 11.43 -0.59
C GLY A 77 -27.44 9.93 -0.36
N ASN A 78 -27.14 9.15 -1.40
CA ASN A 78 -27.31 7.70 -1.36
C ASN A 78 -26.09 7.01 -0.75
N MET A 79 -26.35 5.97 0.05
CA MET A 79 -25.32 5.10 0.60
C MET A 79 -24.59 4.32 -0.51
N PRO A 80 -23.27 4.44 -0.64
CA PRO A 80 -22.52 3.57 -1.55
C PRO A 80 -22.63 2.11 -1.12
N ILE A 81 -22.82 1.20 -2.08
CA ILE A 81 -22.89 -0.25 -1.85
C ILE A 81 -21.69 -0.80 -1.05
N PRO A 82 -20.43 -0.36 -1.30
CA PRO A 82 -19.29 -0.86 -0.54
C PRO A 82 -19.21 -0.34 0.89
N LEU A 83 -20.15 0.48 1.37
CA LEU A 83 -20.14 1.01 2.73
C LEU A 83 -20.63 -0.02 3.75
N VAL A 84 -19.88 -1.11 3.84
CA VAL A 84 -20.07 -2.24 4.76
C VAL A 84 -18.74 -2.56 5.44
N PRO A 85 -18.74 -3.27 6.59
CA PRO A 85 -17.52 -3.80 7.20
C PRO A 85 -16.65 -4.57 6.20
N TRP A 86 -15.32 -4.48 6.37
CA TRP A 86 -14.34 -5.09 5.46
C TRP A 86 -14.57 -6.59 5.23
N ASP A 87 -14.99 -7.33 6.25
CA ASP A 87 -15.24 -8.76 6.18
C ASP A 87 -16.46 -9.13 5.31
N LEU A 88 -17.36 -8.17 5.07
CA LEU A 88 -18.54 -8.36 4.21
C LEU A 88 -18.28 -7.99 2.74
N LEU A 89 -17.14 -7.39 2.44
CA LEU A 89 -16.76 -7.06 1.07
C LEU A 89 -16.39 -8.31 0.29
N THR A 90 -16.78 -8.32 -0.97
CA THR A 90 -16.34 -9.33 -1.92
C THR A 90 -14.84 -9.20 -2.22
N ASP A 91 -14.23 -10.27 -2.73
CA ASP A 91 -12.83 -10.22 -3.17
C ASP A 91 -12.58 -9.21 -4.30
N PHE A 92 -13.59 -8.96 -5.12
CA PHE A 92 -13.51 -7.94 -6.17
C PHE A 92 -13.41 -6.53 -5.57
N GLU A 93 -14.24 -6.21 -4.58
CA GLU A 93 -14.24 -4.90 -3.90
C GLU A 93 -12.93 -4.67 -3.14
N ARG A 94 -12.40 -5.70 -2.47
CA ARG A 94 -11.14 -5.62 -1.71
C ARG A 94 -9.89 -5.55 -2.58
N ARG A 95 -9.98 -5.96 -3.86
CA ARG A 95 -8.83 -6.15 -4.75
C ARG A 95 -7.97 -4.89 -4.87
N LYS A 96 -8.59 -3.72 -4.98
CA LYS A 96 -7.88 -2.45 -5.19
C LYS A 96 -7.05 -2.05 -3.97
N ASP A 97 -7.62 -2.15 -2.78
CA ASP A 97 -6.92 -1.83 -1.53
C ASP A 97 -5.86 -2.87 -1.19
N ARG A 98 -6.16 -4.17 -1.39
CA ARG A 98 -5.17 -5.25 -1.25
C ARG A 98 -3.98 -5.06 -2.19
N PHE A 99 -4.25 -4.76 -3.46
CA PHE A 99 -3.20 -4.50 -4.44
C PHE A 99 -2.30 -3.35 -3.99
N ARG A 100 -2.88 -2.21 -3.60
CA ARG A 100 -2.11 -1.04 -3.14
C ARG A 100 -1.29 -1.32 -1.90
N ALA A 101 -1.87 -1.98 -0.90
CA ALA A 101 -1.17 -2.35 0.32
C ALA A 101 0.00 -3.30 0.02
N ALA A 102 -0.22 -4.28 -0.87
CA ALA A 102 0.81 -5.22 -1.27
C ALA A 102 1.96 -4.52 -2.02
N GLU A 103 1.67 -3.64 -2.98
CA GLU A 103 2.71 -2.91 -3.73
C GLU A 103 3.58 -2.03 -2.82
N ILE A 104 2.99 -1.39 -1.80
CA ILE A 104 3.75 -0.61 -0.81
C ILE A 104 4.73 -1.51 -0.03
N LEU A 105 4.27 -2.69 0.40
CA LEU A 105 5.12 -3.61 1.16
C LEU A 105 6.17 -4.28 0.27
N LYS A 106 5.84 -4.60 -0.99
CA LYS A 106 6.83 -5.11 -1.96
C LYS A 106 7.92 -4.10 -2.21
N PHE A 107 7.56 -2.81 -2.29
CA PHE A 107 8.53 -1.74 -2.41
C PHE A 107 9.48 -1.71 -1.21
N LEU A 108 8.96 -1.80 0.03
CA LEU A 108 9.82 -1.90 1.22
C LEU A 108 10.76 -3.11 1.15
N GLN A 109 10.23 -4.29 0.80
CA GLN A 109 11.00 -5.52 0.66
C GLN A 109 12.05 -5.43 -0.46
N TYR A 110 11.75 -4.75 -1.57
CA TYR A 110 12.70 -4.51 -2.68
C TYR A 110 13.89 -3.68 -2.20
N HIS A 111 13.65 -2.73 -1.30
CA HIS A 111 14.67 -1.93 -0.64
C HIS A 111 15.32 -2.61 0.58
N GLY A 112 15.09 -3.92 0.77
CA GLY A 112 15.72 -4.71 1.82
C GLY A 112 15.04 -4.61 3.19
N TYR A 113 13.90 -3.93 3.30
CA TYR A 113 13.19 -3.77 4.56
C TYR A 113 12.15 -4.86 4.79
N ARG A 114 12.09 -5.35 6.02
CA ARG A 114 11.06 -6.27 6.48
C ARG A 114 10.11 -5.58 7.45
N VAL A 115 8.83 -5.93 7.37
CA VAL A 115 7.79 -5.46 8.30
C VAL A 115 7.33 -6.64 9.15
N CYS A 116 7.64 -6.63 10.44
CA CYS A 116 7.33 -7.70 11.40
C CYS A 116 6.61 -7.19 12.65
#